data_AF-A0A1Q5S6H2-F1
#
_entry.id   AF-A0A1Q5S6H2-F1
#
_cell.length_a   1.000
_cell.length_b   1.000
_cell.length_c   1.000
_cell.angle_alpha   90.00
_cell.angle_beta   90.00
_cell.angle_gamma   90.00
#
_symmetry.space_group_name_H-M   'P 1'
#
loop_
_entity.id
_entity.type
_entity.pdbx_description
1 polymer ?
#
loop_
_entity_poly.entity_id
_entity_poly.type
_entity_poly.pdbx_seq_one_letter_code
_entity_poly.pdbx_strand_id
1 'polypeptide(L)'
;MGLSPAWSCTMPEVTEAVQALADTLEHLGAPFSLPEDWVILCDNDDLRHMSRSKAKQLLGKAKKETARRWLAGRFDPSEMDQELSEESGCSDESQVFDDGQLKQRAITSIDDAVSTVMSSRDAFAKLASGVTQPAAHEKTVAARVAYGYPRERPERTDCFDQDVRRQCVRVINEIYSHPVKSSAAVVYLISTDNPEFVKIGFTKCLEHRLRSLRTASHVEPTIRLTIAGTQSLERELHTRFAASRANREWFRLTEDIKAFIASASAG
;
A
#
# COMPACT_ATOMS: atom_id res chain seq x y z
N MET A 1 -40.95 -9.79 25.57
CA MET A 1 -39.47 -9.88 25.53
C MET A 1 -39.10 -10.82 24.38
N GLY A 2 -38.89 -10.27 23.18
CA GLY A 2 -38.43 -11.03 22.02
C GLY A 2 -36.96 -10.72 21.80
N LEU A 3 -36.08 -11.69 22.04
CA LEU A 3 -34.65 -11.58 21.78
C LEU A 3 -34.45 -11.59 20.26
N SER A 4 -33.81 -10.55 19.72
CA SER A 4 -33.36 -10.52 18.33
C SER A 4 -32.22 -11.52 18.14
N PRO A 5 -32.20 -12.33 17.06
CA PRO A 5 -31.12 -13.27 16.81
C PRO A 5 -29.87 -12.50 16.39
N ALA A 6 -28.73 -12.80 17.01
CA ALA A 6 -27.44 -12.32 16.58
C ALA A 6 -27.04 -13.06 15.30
N TRP A 7 -26.92 -12.34 14.19
CA TRP A 7 -26.50 -12.88 12.91
C TRP A 7 -24.99 -13.18 12.95
N SER A 8 -24.62 -14.41 13.27
CA SER A 8 -23.27 -14.92 13.05
C SER A 8 -23.13 -15.28 11.57
N CYS A 9 -22.74 -14.30 10.76
CA CYS A 9 -22.45 -14.44 9.34
C CYS A 9 -21.28 -15.44 9.17
N THR A 10 -21.52 -16.56 8.50
CA THR A 10 -20.52 -17.62 8.33
C THR A 10 -19.48 -17.17 7.28
N MET A 11 -18.20 -17.52 7.47
CA MET A 11 -17.11 -17.17 6.55
C MET A 11 -17.38 -17.37 5.04
N PRO A 12 -18.06 -18.44 4.56
CA PRO A 12 -18.37 -18.61 3.13
C PRO A 12 -19.24 -17.50 2.55
N GLU A 13 -20.20 -16.96 3.31
CA GLU A 13 -21.08 -15.88 2.86
C GLU A 13 -20.31 -14.60 2.52
N VAL A 14 -19.22 -14.32 3.24
CA VAL A 14 -18.40 -13.13 3.01
C VAL A 14 -17.61 -13.25 1.72
N THR A 15 -17.08 -14.43 1.40
CA THR A 15 -16.31 -14.64 0.17
C THR A 15 -17.21 -14.59 -1.06
N GLU A 16 -18.38 -15.24 -0.99
CA GLU A 16 -19.38 -15.20 -2.06
C GLU A 16 -19.88 -13.77 -2.32
N ALA A 17 -20.16 -13.01 -1.26
CA ALA A 17 -20.59 -11.61 -1.39
C ALA A 17 -19.48 -10.70 -1.98
N VAL A 18 -18.21 -10.97 -1.65
CA VAL A 18 -17.07 -10.27 -2.28
C VAL A 18 -16.99 -10.60 -3.78
N GLN A 19 -17.17 -11.87 -4.13
CA GLN A 19 -17.11 -12.35 -5.50
C GLN A 19 -18.23 -11.74 -6.36
N ALA A 20 -19.48 -11.81 -5.90
CA ALA A 20 -20.64 -11.26 -6.60
C ALA A 20 -20.54 -9.73 -6.79
N LEU A 21 -20.06 -9.03 -5.76
CA LEU A 21 -19.84 -7.58 -5.85
C LEU A 21 -18.69 -7.26 -6.81
N ALA A 22 -17.63 -8.07 -6.84
CA ALA A 22 -16.53 -7.91 -7.78
C ALA A 22 -16.96 -8.15 -9.23
N ASP A 23 -17.84 -9.13 -9.49
CA ASP A 23 -18.45 -9.37 -10.82
C ASP A 23 -19.28 -8.16 -11.27
N THR A 24 -20.08 -7.60 -10.34
CA THR A 24 -20.89 -6.40 -10.60
C THR A 24 -20.00 -5.20 -10.93
N LEU A 25 -18.90 -5.01 -10.19
CA LEU A 25 -17.93 -3.94 -10.44
C LEU A 25 -17.26 -4.10 -11.81
N GLU A 26 -16.89 -5.33 -12.18
CA GLU A 26 -16.30 -5.65 -13.48
C GLU A 26 -17.25 -5.34 -14.64
N HIS A 27 -18.54 -5.70 -14.51
CA HIS A 27 -19.57 -5.36 -15.50
C HIS A 27 -19.75 -3.84 -15.69
N LEU A 28 -19.56 -3.06 -14.62
CA LEU A 28 -19.61 -1.59 -14.65
C LEU A 28 -18.32 -0.93 -15.20
N GLY A 29 -17.33 -1.73 -15.64
CA GLY A 29 -16.05 -1.25 -16.16
C GLY A 29 -15.09 -0.76 -15.06
N ALA A 30 -15.29 -1.19 -13.81
CA ALA A 30 -14.31 -0.99 -12.75
C ALA A 30 -13.08 -1.91 -13.01
N PRO A 31 -11.86 -1.51 -12.60
CA PRO A 31 -11.59 -0.59 -11.49
C PRO A 31 -11.53 0.91 -11.82
N PHE A 32 -11.55 1.33 -13.09
CA PHE A 32 -11.16 2.69 -13.50
C PHE A 32 -12.29 3.73 -13.58
N SER A 33 -13.55 3.30 -13.72
CA SER A 33 -14.66 4.19 -14.09
C SER A 33 -15.52 4.68 -12.92
N LEU A 34 -15.45 4.03 -11.74
CA LEU A 34 -16.37 4.33 -10.66
C LEU A 34 -15.88 5.52 -9.84
N PRO A 35 -16.63 6.65 -9.82
CA PRO A 35 -16.34 7.75 -8.91
C PRO A 35 -16.28 7.23 -7.47
N GLU A 36 -15.50 7.89 -6.61
CA GLU A 36 -15.55 7.64 -5.17
C GLU A 36 -16.95 7.87 -4.58
N ASP A 37 -17.83 8.57 -5.30
CA ASP A 37 -19.19 8.88 -4.86
C ASP A 37 -20.05 7.61 -4.88
N TRP A 38 -20.11 7.03 -3.68
CA TRP A 38 -20.94 5.97 -3.12
C TRP A 38 -22.32 5.67 -3.72
N VAL A 39 -22.89 6.56 -4.53
CA VAL A 39 -24.32 6.63 -4.84
C VAL A 39 -24.79 5.43 -5.67
N ILE A 40 -23.98 4.92 -6.60
CA ILE A 40 -24.41 3.81 -7.49
C ILE A 40 -24.48 2.47 -6.73
N LEU A 41 -23.71 2.29 -5.66
CA LEU A 41 -23.63 1.02 -4.93
C LEU A 41 -24.46 0.99 -3.64
N CYS A 42 -24.97 2.14 -3.18
CA CYS A 42 -25.94 2.19 -2.09
C CYS A 42 -27.33 1.65 -2.47
N ASP A 43 -27.60 1.51 -3.78
CA ASP A 43 -28.80 0.86 -4.30
C ASP A 43 -28.62 -0.64 -4.59
N ASN A 44 -27.42 -1.19 -4.34
CA ASN A 44 -27.27 -2.64 -4.34
C ASN A 44 -28.01 -3.21 -3.13
N ASP A 45 -29.03 -4.05 -3.38
CA ASP A 45 -29.89 -4.62 -2.35
C ASP A 45 -29.09 -5.41 -1.30
N ASP A 46 -27.95 -6.01 -1.66
CA ASP A 46 -27.06 -6.74 -0.75
C ASP A 46 -26.35 -5.82 0.26
N LEU A 47 -26.13 -4.57 -0.11
CA LEU A 47 -25.47 -3.57 0.75
C LEU A 47 -26.48 -2.76 1.57
N ARG A 48 -27.74 -2.67 1.13
CA ARG A 48 -28.78 -1.82 1.71
C ARG A 48 -29.12 -2.17 3.17
N HIS A 49 -29.00 -3.44 3.53
CA HIS A 49 -29.29 -3.92 4.90
C HIS A 49 -28.08 -3.92 5.83
N MET A 50 -26.88 -3.59 5.31
CA MET A 50 -25.65 -3.58 6.09
C MET A 50 -25.40 -2.23 6.76
N SER A 51 -24.67 -2.26 7.89
CA SER A 51 -24.13 -1.03 8.45
C SER A 51 -23.14 -0.39 7.47
N ARG A 52 -23.10 0.95 7.47
CA ARG A 52 -22.22 1.76 6.61
C ARG A 52 -20.75 1.31 6.63
N SER A 53 -20.26 0.91 7.80
CA SER A 53 -18.89 0.42 7.97
C SER A 53 -18.66 -0.95 7.32
N LYS A 54 -19.61 -1.89 7.49
CA LYS A 54 -19.53 -3.24 6.92
C LYS A 54 -19.63 -3.22 5.39
N ALA A 55 -20.55 -2.42 4.85
CA ALA A 55 -20.68 -2.21 3.40
C ALA A 55 -19.38 -1.64 2.81
N LYS A 56 -18.76 -0.65 3.47
CA LYS A 56 -17.46 -0.09 3.05
C LYS A 56 -16.34 -1.14 3.05
N GLN A 57 -16.30 -1.99 4.07
CA GLN A 57 -15.29 -3.06 4.16
C GLN A 57 -15.48 -4.10 3.05
N LEU A 58 -16.71 -4.54 2.80
CA LEU A 58 -17.04 -5.52 1.76
C LEU A 58 -16.73 -4.96 0.37
N LEU A 59 -17.10 -3.71 0.10
CA LEU A 59 -16.77 -3.02 -1.14
C LEU A 59 -15.26 -2.86 -1.33
N GLY A 60 -14.52 -2.54 -0.26
CA GLY A 60 -13.06 -2.47 -0.30
C GLY A 60 -12.44 -3.81 -0.70
N LYS A 61 -12.98 -4.93 -0.19
CA LYS A 61 -12.57 -6.29 -0.59
C LYS A 61 -12.93 -6.58 -2.04
N ALA A 62 -14.15 -6.28 -2.48
CA ALA A 62 -14.58 -6.49 -3.86
C ALA A 62 -13.79 -5.65 -4.89
N LYS A 63 -13.44 -4.40 -4.55
CA LYS A 63 -12.56 -3.57 -5.39
C LYS A 63 -11.15 -4.14 -5.53
N LYS A 64 -10.55 -4.61 -4.42
CA LYS A 64 -9.28 -5.37 -4.47
C LYS A 64 -9.47 -6.62 -5.35
N GLU A 65 -10.63 -7.25 -5.17
CA GLU A 65 -11.24 -8.33 -5.95
C GLU A 65 -11.02 -8.18 -7.47
N THR A 66 -11.81 -7.25 -8.00
CA THR A 66 -11.85 -6.86 -9.41
C THR A 66 -10.49 -6.40 -9.92
N ALA A 67 -9.73 -5.62 -9.13
CA ALA A 67 -8.40 -5.19 -9.54
C ALA A 67 -7.43 -6.37 -9.72
N ARG A 68 -7.49 -7.38 -8.84
CA ARG A 68 -6.67 -8.59 -8.96
C ARG A 68 -6.99 -9.34 -10.25
N ARG A 69 -8.28 -9.54 -10.57
CA ARG A 69 -8.70 -10.22 -11.80
C ARG A 69 -8.32 -9.45 -13.05
N TRP A 70 -8.51 -8.13 -13.04
CA TRP A 70 -8.11 -7.26 -14.13
C TRP A 70 -6.61 -7.35 -14.40
N LEU A 71 -5.78 -7.34 -13.33
CA LEU A 71 -4.34 -7.55 -13.45
C LEU A 71 -4.03 -8.93 -14.03
N ALA A 72 -4.65 -10.00 -13.53
CA ALA A 72 -4.43 -11.36 -14.01
C ALA A 72 -4.83 -11.57 -15.49
N GLY A 73 -5.83 -10.83 -15.99
CA GLY A 73 -6.25 -10.87 -17.39
C GLY A 73 -5.39 -10.02 -18.33
N ARG A 74 -4.55 -9.12 -17.80
CA ARG A 74 -3.64 -8.26 -18.58
C ARG A 74 -2.19 -8.67 -18.48
N PHE A 75 -1.82 -9.23 -17.35
CA PHE A 75 -0.52 -9.78 -17.05
C PHE A 75 -0.79 -11.24 -16.77
N ASP A 76 -0.61 -12.09 -17.78
CA ASP A 76 -0.62 -13.52 -17.54
C ASP A 76 0.62 -13.83 -16.68
N PRO A 77 0.44 -14.26 -15.41
CA PRO A 77 1.58 -14.59 -14.57
C PRO A 77 2.44 -15.69 -15.18
N SER A 78 1.83 -16.55 -16.00
CA SER A 78 2.55 -17.62 -16.70
C SER A 78 3.38 -17.11 -17.87
N GLU A 79 2.98 -16.03 -18.57
CA GLU A 79 3.84 -15.37 -19.57
C GLU A 79 5.06 -14.72 -18.91
N MET A 80 4.89 -14.11 -17.73
CA MET A 80 6.02 -13.61 -16.94
C MET A 80 6.95 -14.76 -16.52
N ASP A 81 6.42 -15.88 -16.02
CA ASP A 81 7.23 -17.05 -15.66
C ASP A 81 7.93 -17.68 -16.90
N GLN A 82 7.34 -17.58 -18.08
CA GLN A 82 7.91 -18.06 -19.36
C GLN A 82 9.04 -17.16 -19.87
N GLU A 83 8.87 -15.83 -19.87
CA GLU A 83 9.96 -14.88 -20.15
C GLU A 83 11.13 -15.04 -19.17
N LEU A 84 10.83 -15.31 -17.89
CA LEU A 84 11.82 -15.58 -16.86
C LEU A 84 12.58 -16.91 -17.04
N SER A 85 11.98 -17.88 -17.72
CA SER A 85 12.60 -19.18 -17.96
C SER A 85 13.30 -19.27 -19.32
N GLU A 86 12.92 -18.47 -20.31
CA GLU A 86 13.58 -18.40 -21.62
C GLU A 86 14.86 -17.54 -21.62
N GLU A 87 15.01 -16.56 -20.71
CA GLU A 87 16.27 -15.82 -20.53
C GLU A 87 17.33 -16.57 -19.71
N SER A 88 16.99 -17.72 -19.11
CA SER A 88 17.93 -18.57 -18.35
C SER A 88 18.80 -19.46 -19.26
N GLY A 89 19.22 -18.93 -20.41
CA GLY A 89 20.22 -19.52 -21.29
C GLY A 89 21.64 -19.29 -20.77
N CYS A 90 22.06 -20.08 -19.78
CA CYS A 90 23.46 -20.44 -19.51
C CYS A 90 24.51 -19.30 -19.50
N SER A 91 24.65 -18.62 -18.36
CA SER A 91 25.98 -18.29 -17.85
C SER A 91 25.95 -18.20 -16.33
N ASP A 92 26.78 -19.04 -15.73
CA ASP A 92 27.08 -19.19 -14.31
C ASP A 92 27.51 -17.86 -13.68
N GLU A 93 26.58 -17.09 -13.11
CA GLU A 93 26.78 -16.22 -11.95
C GLU A 93 25.45 -16.05 -11.21
N SER A 94 25.48 -16.18 -9.88
CA SER A 94 24.34 -16.02 -8.99
C SER A 94 23.84 -14.56 -8.95
N GLN A 95 23.18 -14.10 -10.01
CA GLN A 95 22.40 -12.87 -9.95
C GLN A 95 21.19 -13.13 -9.06
N VAL A 96 21.31 -12.71 -7.80
CA VAL A 96 20.19 -12.55 -6.88
C VAL A 96 19.19 -11.64 -7.59
N PHE A 97 18.06 -12.23 -7.98
CA PHE A 97 17.00 -11.56 -8.71
C PHE A 97 16.52 -10.36 -7.87
N ASP A 98 16.66 -9.14 -8.40
CA ASP A 98 16.34 -7.91 -7.68
C ASP A 98 14.84 -7.63 -7.78
N ASP A 99 14.08 -8.08 -6.78
CA ASP A 99 12.67 -7.75 -6.56
C ASP A 99 12.38 -6.23 -6.70
N GLY A 100 13.39 -5.38 -6.49
CA GLY A 100 13.33 -3.94 -6.72
C GLY A 100 13.09 -3.57 -8.19
N GLN A 101 13.72 -4.26 -9.14
CA GLN A 101 13.52 -4.00 -10.58
C GLN A 101 12.14 -4.44 -11.05
N LEU A 102 11.67 -5.60 -10.60
CA LEU A 102 10.34 -6.11 -10.96
C LEU A 102 9.24 -5.18 -10.43
N LYS A 103 9.39 -4.73 -9.18
CA LYS A 103 8.53 -3.73 -8.57
C LYS A 103 8.56 -2.40 -9.34
N GLN A 104 9.74 -1.94 -9.75
CA GLN A 104 9.86 -0.70 -10.52
C GLN A 104 9.20 -0.82 -11.90
N ARG A 105 9.34 -1.96 -12.59
CA ARG A 105 8.66 -2.24 -13.85
C ARG A 105 7.13 -2.25 -13.68
N ALA A 106 6.62 -2.88 -12.63
CA ALA A 106 5.18 -2.89 -12.34
C ALA A 106 4.63 -1.47 -12.03
N ILE A 107 5.40 -0.64 -11.33
CA ILE A 107 5.06 0.78 -11.10
C ILE A 107 5.05 1.56 -12.41
N THR A 108 6.08 1.42 -13.25
CA THR A 108 6.15 2.10 -14.55
C THR A 108 5.00 1.68 -15.47
N SER A 109 4.64 0.39 -15.46
CA SER A 109 3.51 -0.14 -16.23
C SER A 109 2.16 0.44 -15.80
N ILE A 110 1.99 0.77 -14.50
CA ILE A 110 0.80 1.53 -14.05
C ILE A 110 0.81 2.93 -14.63
N ASP A 111 1.95 3.64 -14.60
CA ASP A 111 2.03 5.00 -15.13
C ASP A 111 1.71 5.00 -16.65
N ASP A 112 2.14 3.97 -17.39
CA ASP A 112 1.79 3.77 -18.81
C ASP A 112 0.30 3.45 -19.02
N ALA A 113 -0.29 2.58 -18.18
CA ALA A 113 -1.70 2.26 -18.23
C ALA A 113 -2.57 3.49 -17.90
N VAL A 114 -2.19 4.26 -16.89
CA VAL A 114 -2.85 5.53 -16.52
C VAL A 114 -2.73 6.53 -17.66
N SER A 115 -1.55 6.68 -18.27
CA SER A 115 -1.33 7.55 -19.43
C SER A 115 -2.20 7.16 -20.63
N THR A 116 -2.34 5.85 -20.89
CA THR A 116 -3.21 5.31 -21.95
C THR A 116 -4.68 5.59 -21.68
N VAL A 117 -5.13 5.42 -20.43
CA VAL A 117 -6.50 5.74 -20.03
C VAL A 117 -6.78 7.23 -20.14
N MET A 118 -5.84 8.09 -19.74
CA MET A 118 -5.96 9.55 -19.88
C MET A 118 -6.04 9.96 -21.35
N SER A 119 -5.18 9.42 -22.20
CA SER A 119 -5.19 9.67 -23.64
C SER A 119 -6.51 9.23 -24.28
N SER A 120 -7.04 8.08 -23.86
CA SER A 120 -8.35 7.58 -24.30
C SER A 120 -9.48 8.49 -23.83
N ARG A 121 -9.46 8.92 -22.56
CA ARG A 121 -10.47 9.84 -21.99
C ARG A 121 -10.49 11.16 -22.73
N ASP A 122 -9.33 11.72 -23.05
CA ASP A 122 -9.20 12.97 -23.78
C ASP A 122 -9.64 12.81 -25.24
N ALA A 123 -9.35 11.68 -25.88
CA ALA A 123 -9.85 11.37 -27.21
C ALA A 123 -11.39 11.24 -27.23
N PHE A 124 -11.98 10.58 -26.23
CA PHE A 124 -13.43 10.48 -26.08
C PHE A 124 -14.08 11.82 -25.75
N ALA A 125 -13.46 12.67 -24.92
CA ALA A 125 -13.94 14.02 -24.64
C ALA A 125 -13.94 14.89 -25.91
N LYS A 126 -12.94 14.73 -26.78
CA LYS A 126 -12.88 15.38 -28.10
C LYS A 126 -13.95 14.85 -29.05
N LEU A 127 -14.20 13.54 -29.08
CA LEU A 127 -15.26 12.92 -29.90
C LEU A 127 -16.67 13.30 -29.43
N ALA A 128 -16.89 13.41 -28.13
CA ALA A 128 -18.17 13.77 -27.53
C ALA A 128 -18.62 15.22 -27.82
N SER A 129 -17.69 16.08 -28.26
CA SER A 129 -18.01 17.42 -28.77
C SER A 129 -18.80 17.40 -30.10
N GLY A 130 -18.86 16.24 -30.77
CA GLY A 130 -19.65 15.99 -31.98
C GLY A 130 -21.08 15.52 -31.68
N VAL A 131 -21.99 16.48 -31.45
CA VAL A 131 -23.43 16.50 -31.80
C VAL A 131 -24.40 15.42 -31.24
N THR A 132 -24.00 14.28 -30.67
CA THR A 132 -24.98 13.22 -30.28
C THR A 132 -24.97 12.68 -28.84
N GLN A 133 -24.28 13.31 -27.89
CA GLN A 133 -24.42 13.00 -26.45
C GLN A 133 -25.19 13.98 -25.53
N PRO A 134 -25.93 15.02 -25.98
CA PRO A 134 -26.60 15.93 -25.05
C PRO A 134 -27.56 15.23 -24.08
N ALA A 135 -28.34 14.26 -24.56
CA ALA A 135 -29.41 13.65 -23.77
C ALA A 135 -28.91 12.70 -22.67
N ALA A 136 -27.84 11.94 -22.92
CA ALA A 136 -27.25 11.08 -21.89
C ALA A 136 -26.53 11.93 -20.83
N HIS A 137 -25.78 12.93 -21.26
CA HIS A 137 -25.13 13.88 -20.36
C HIS A 137 -26.14 14.65 -19.50
N GLU A 138 -27.22 15.17 -20.11
CA GLU A 138 -28.29 15.85 -19.37
C GLU A 138 -28.97 14.95 -18.34
N LYS A 139 -29.21 13.66 -18.66
CA LYS A 139 -29.77 12.71 -17.68
C LYS A 139 -28.84 12.52 -16.47
N THR A 140 -27.54 12.38 -16.71
CA THR A 140 -26.54 12.27 -15.63
C THR A 140 -26.45 13.55 -14.79
N VAL A 141 -26.48 14.71 -15.45
CA VAL A 141 -26.47 16.03 -14.78
C VAL A 141 -27.75 16.24 -13.98
N ALA A 142 -28.92 15.90 -14.53
CA ALA A 142 -30.21 16.01 -13.86
C ALA A 142 -30.29 15.12 -12.62
N ALA A 143 -29.83 13.87 -12.71
CA ALA A 143 -29.73 12.98 -11.57
C ALA A 143 -28.86 13.60 -10.47
N ARG A 144 -27.67 14.10 -10.81
CA ARG A 144 -26.73 14.74 -9.88
C ARG A 144 -27.35 15.96 -9.17
N VAL A 145 -28.05 16.82 -9.89
CA VAL A 145 -28.73 18.00 -9.33
C VAL A 145 -29.88 17.60 -8.40
N ALA A 146 -30.64 16.55 -8.73
CA ALA A 146 -31.71 16.04 -7.86
C ALA A 146 -31.20 15.57 -6.48
N TYR A 147 -29.92 15.19 -6.38
CA TYR A 147 -29.25 14.82 -5.12
C TYR A 147 -28.52 16.00 -4.44
N GLY A 148 -28.72 17.24 -4.88
CA GLY A 148 -28.18 18.43 -4.23
C GLY A 148 -26.72 18.77 -4.59
N TYR A 149 -26.16 18.15 -5.64
CA TYR A 149 -24.81 18.46 -6.11
C TYR A 149 -24.81 19.58 -7.17
N PRO A 150 -23.71 20.36 -7.30
CA PRO A 150 -23.59 21.40 -8.33
C PRO A 150 -23.71 20.82 -9.74
N ARG A 151 -24.37 21.53 -10.66
CA ARG A 151 -24.55 21.09 -12.06
C ARG A 151 -23.21 20.81 -12.75
N GLU A 152 -22.24 21.68 -12.53
CA GLU A 152 -20.87 21.51 -13.02
C GLU A 152 -20.09 20.53 -12.13
N ARG A 153 -19.35 19.62 -12.78
CA ARG A 153 -18.43 18.73 -12.08
C ARG A 153 -17.24 19.59 -11.63
N PRO A 154 -16.81 19.53 -10.35
CA PRO A 154 -15.60 20.21 -9.94
C PRO A 154 -14.44 19.76 -10.86
N GLU A 155 -13.64 20.70 -11.34
CA GLU A 155 -12.46 20.43 -12.20
C GLU A 155 -11.40 19.54 -11.51
N ARG A 156 -11.59 19.18 -10.24
CA ARG A 156 -10.76 18.24 -9.49
C ARG A 156 -10.92 16.79 -10.00
N THR A 157 -10.43 16.53 -11.20
CA THR A 157 -10.07 15.18 -11.65
C THR A 157 -8.70 14.74 -11.12
N ASP A 158 -7.89 15.66 -10.61
CA ASP A 158 -6.56 15.41 -10.08
C ASP A 158 -6.53 14.55 -8.80
N CYS A 159 -7.55 14.65 -7.95
CA CYS A 159 -7.63 13.87 -6.71
C CYS A 159 -7.91 12.38 -6.97
N PHE A 160 -8.73 12.06 -7.98
CA PHE A 160 -9.05 10.67 -8.35
C PHE A 160 -7.83 9.94 -8.88
N ASP A 161 -7.05 10.60 -9.75
CA ASP A 161 -5.88 10.01 -10.39
C ASP A 161 -4.76 9.78 -9.38
N GLN A 162 -4.56 10.72 -8.44
CA GLN A 162 -3.60 10.53 -7.35
C GLN A 162 -4.00 9.41 -6.39
N ASP A 163 -5.29 9.27 -6.06
CA ASP A 163 -5.73 8.25 -5.11
C ASP A 163 -5.75 6.85 -5.74
N VAL A 164 -6.13 6.69 -7.01
CA VAL A 164 -5.97 5.43 -7.75
C VAL A 164 -4.48 5.07 -7.83
N ARG A 165 -3.61 6.01 -8.19
CA ARG A 165 -2.15 5.79 -8.21
C ARG A 165 -1.63 5.38 -6.83
N ARG A 166 -2.03 6.05 -5.75
CA ARG A 166 -1.68 5.67 -4.37
C ARG A 166 -2.18 4.26 -4.04
N GLN A 167 -3.40 3.91 -4.45
CA GLN A 167 -4.02 2.62 -4.16
C GLN A 167 -3.31 1.48 -4.90
N CYS A 168 -2.99 1.67 -6.18
CA CYS A 168 -2.23 0.71 -6.98
C CYS A 168 -0.80 0.55 -6.45
N VAL A 169 -0.11 1.65 -6.11
CA VAL A 169 1.21 1.61 -5.46
C VAL A 169 1.13 0.86 -4.12
N ARG A 170 0.07 1.06 -3.32
CA ARG A 170 -0.11 0.32 -2.07
C ARG A 170 -0.29 -1.18 -2.30
N VAL A 171 -1.10 -1.58 -3.29
CA VAL A 171 -1.35 -2.99 -3.62
C VAL A 171 -0.10 -3.65 -4.20
N ILE A 172 0.64 -2.98 -5.09
CA ILE A 172 1.94 -3.44 -5.57
C ILE A 172 2.91 -3.60 -4.39
N ASN A 173 2.97 -2.63 -3.48
CA ASN A 173 3.77 -2.77 -2.28
C ASN A 173 3.31 -3.96 -1.43
N GLU A 174 2.01 -4.25 -1.34
CA GLU A 174 1.47 -5.40 -0.59
C GLU A 174 1.80 -6.74 -1.26
N ILE A 175 1.82 -6.79 -2.60
CA ILE A 175 2.12 -8.00 -3.40
C ILE A 175 3.62 -8.27 -3.47
N TYR A 176 4.41 -7.25 -3.81
CA TYR A 176 5.85 -7.39 -4.09
C TYR A 176 6.75 -7.08 -2.90
N SER A 177 6.25 -6.37 -1.89
CA SER A 177 6.89 -6.50 -0.58
C SER A 177 6.39 -7.83 -0.03
N HIS A 178 7.10 -8.91 -0.40
CA HIS A 178 7.12 -10.12 0.41
C HIS A 178 7.12 -9.69 1.88
N PRO A 179 6.39 -10.37 2.79
CA PRO A 179 6.53 -10.09 4.21
C PRO A 179 8.01 -10.22 4.49
N VAL A 180 8.71 -9.08 4.60
CA VAL A 180 10.16 -9.04 4.77
C VAL A 180 10.36 -9.92 5.98
N LYS A 181 10.89 -11.12 5.73
CA LYS A 181 10.86 -12.26 6.63
C LYS A 181 11.23 -11.69 7.99
N SER A 182 10.25 -11.57 8.89
CA SER A 182 10.33 -10.58 9.98
C SER A 182 11.69 -10.72 10.63
N SER A 183 12.60 -9.78 10.36
CA SER A 183 13.94 -9.85 10.93
C SER A 183 13.68 -9.94 12.42
N ALA A 184 14.16 -11.02 13.06
CA ALA A 184 13.89 -11.29 14.47
C ALA A 184 14.01 -9.98 15.26
N ALA A 185 13.10 -9.73 16.21
CA ALA A 185 13.04 -8.44 16.86
C ALA A 185 14.44 -8.05 17.40
N VAL A 186 14.88 -6.82 17.10
CA VAL A 186 16.25 -6.37 17.40
C VAL A 186 16.25 -5.06 18.17
N VAL A 187 17.29 -4.92 18.98
CA VAL A 187 17.74 -3.65 19.54
C VAL A 187 18.93 -3.17 18.73
N TYR A 188 18.90 -1.93 18.27
CA TYR A 188 19.93 -1.33 17.43
C TYR A 188 20.55 -0.10 18.08
N LEU A 189 21.83 0.11 17.80
CA LEU A 189 22.58 1.32 18.11
C LEU A 189 23.00 1.97 16.79
N ILE A 190 22.59 3.22 16.56
CA ILE A 190 22.93 3.98 15.34
C ILE A 190 23.53 5.33 15.68
N SER A 191 24.44 5.81 14.83
CA SER A 191 24.94 7.18 14.82
C SER A 191 24.42 7.92 13.58
N THR A 192 24.34 9.24 13.64
CA THR A 192 24.07 10.10 12.47
C THR A 192 25.33 10.88 12.08
N ASP A 193 25.17 12.10 11.58
CA ASP A 193 26.22 13.08 11.32
C ASP A 193 27.18 13.29 12.50
N ASN A 194 26.67 13.33 13.72
CA ASN A 194 27.51 13.49 14.89
C ASN A 194 27.92 12.13 15.46
N PRO A 195 29.20 11.71 15.29
CA PRO A 195 29.68 10.42 15.79
C PRO A 195 29.78 10.36 17.31
N GLU A 196 29.69 11.49 18.01
CA GLU A 196 29.69 11.54 19.48
C GLU A 196 28.37 11.09 20.09
N PHE A 197 27.32 10.91 19.29
CA PHE A 197 26.03 10.45 19.77
C PHE A 197 25.63 9.12 19.14
N VAL A 198 24.91 8.34 19.93
CA VAL A 198 24.33 7.09 19.53
C VAL A 198 22.88 7.03 20.01
N LYS A 199 22.00 6.57 19.12
CA LYS A 199 20.61 6.29 19.43
C LYS A 199 20.46 4.81 19.73
N ILE A 200 19.79 4.49 20.84
CA ILE A 200 19.41 3.12 21.18
C ILE A 200 17.92 2.96 20.92
N GLY A 201 17.53 1.98 20.10
CA GLY A 201 16.11 1.74 19.82
C GLY A 201 15.79 0.28 19.54
N PHE A 202 14.50 -0.05 19.62
CA PHE A 202 13.96 -1.38 19.34
C PHE A 202 13.11 -1.37 18.05
N THR A 203 13.12 -2.47 17.28
CA THR A 203 12.24 -2.67 16.14
C THR A 203 11.99 -4.14 15.84
N LYS A 204 10.81 -4.44 15.26
CA LYS A 204 10.48 -5.77 14.70
C LYS A 204 10.90 -5.91 13.23
N CYS A 205 11.29 -4.81 12.59
CA CYS A 205 11.77 -4.79 11.20
C CYS A 205 12.81 -3.69 11.08
N LEU A 206 14.10 -4.09 11.02
CA LEU A 206 15.21 -3.13 10.99
C LEU A 206 15.21 -2.32 9.69
N GLU A 207 14.95 -2.97 8.56
CA GLU A 207 14.95 -2.33 7.25
C GLU A 207 13.90 -1.21 7.15
N HIS A 208 12.65 -1.50 7.54
CA HIS A 208 11.58 -0.50 7.55
C HIS A 208 11.92 0.66 8.50
N ARG A 209 12.56 0.38 9.63
CA ARG A 209 12.98 1.40 10.59
C ARG A 209 14.09 2.29 10.01
N LEU A 210 15.10 1.72 9.37
CA LEU A 210 16.16 2.48 8.71
C LEU A 210 15.62 3.36 7.59
N ARG A 211 14.69 2.84 6.77
CA ARG A 211 14.01 3.63 5.74
C ARG A 211 13.26 4.83 6.33
N SER A 212 12.54 4.63 7.43
CA SER A 212 11.86 5.70 8.16
C SER A 212 12.82 6.72 8.78
N LEU A 213 14.02 6.31 9.20
CA LEU A 213 15.02 7.21 9.74
C LEU A 213 15.68 8.05 8.64
N ARG A 214 15.93 7.45 7.47
CA ARG A 214 16.43 8.13 6.27
C ARG A 214 15.47 9.19 5.73
N THR A 215 14.16 9.00 5.85
CA THR A 215 13.19 10.04 5.46
C THR A 215 13.11 11.18 6.46
N ALA A 216 13.45 10.95 7.73
CA ALA A 216 13.41 11.96 8.78
C ALA A 216 14.73 12.76 8.92
N SER A 217 15.81 12.32 8.27
CA SER A 217 17.14 12.91 8.35
C SER A 217 17.78 12.94 6.97
N HIS A 218 18.38 14.06 6.59
CA HIS A 218 19.16 14.16 5.35
C HIS A 218 20.47 13.36 5.38
N VAL A 219 20.84 12.84 6.56
CA VAL A 219 22.09 12.10 6.80
C VAL A 219 21.81 10.62 6.95
N GLU A 220 22.60 9.81 6.26
CA GLU A 220 22.56 8.36 6.28
C GLU A 220 22.98 7.83 7.66
N PRO A 221 22.08 7.11 8.39
CA PRO A 221 22.41 6.60 9.71
C PRO A 221 23.41 5.44 9.63
N THR A 222 24.47 5.51 10.44
CA THR A 222 25.47 4.44 10.55
C THR A 222 25.06 3.46 11.65
N ILE A 223 24.87 2.19 11.31
CA ILE A 223 24.60 1.12 12.29
C ILE A 223 25.91 0.77 13.00
N ARG A 224 25.91 0.92 14.33
CA ARG A 224 27.04 0.55 15.19
C ARG A 224 26.90 -0.87 15.73
N LEU A 225 25.67 -1.28 16.05
CA LEU A 225 25.39 -2.59 16.62
C LEU A 225 23.93 -2.98 16.38
N THR A 226 23.70 -4.27 16.17
CA THR A 226 22.36 -4.88 16.14
C THR A 226 22.39 -6.12 17.03
N ILE A 227 21.48 -6.21 17.99
CA ILE A 227 21.37 -7.33 18.93
C ILE A 227 19.96 -7.91 18.81
N ALA A 228 19.83 -9.23 18.70
CA ALA A 228 18.54 -9.89 18.82
C ALA A 228 17.98 -9.67 20.24
N GLY A 229 16.78 -9.13 20.36
CA GLY A 229 16.26 -8.72 21.66
C GLY A 229 14.84 -8.19 21.62
N THR A 230 14.32 -7.87 22.80
CA THR A 230 12.97 -7.34 22.97
C THR A 230 13.02 -5.88 23.43
N GLN A 231 11.85 -5.25 23.52
CA GLN A 231 11.72 -3.93 24.16
C GLN A 231 12.24 -3.92 25.61
N SER A 232 12.28 -5.07 26.29
CA SER A 232 12.87 -5.15 27.63
C SER A 232 14.38 -4.89 27.61
N LEU A 233 15.09 -5.44 26.62
CA LEU A 233 16.53 -5.23 26.46
C LEU A 233 16.84 -3.76 26.13
N GLU A 234 16.02 -3.12 25.29
CA GLU A 234 16.14 -1.68 25.03
C GLU A 234 16.03 -0.87 26.34
N ARG A 235 15.01 -1.14 27.17
CA ARG A 235 14.83 -0.46 28.46
C ARG A 235 15.98 -0.70 29.42
N GLU A 236 16.52 -1.91 29.43
CA GLU A 236 17.72 -2.25 30.22
C GLU A 236 18.92 -1.43 29.78
N LEU A 237 19.21 -1.36 28.47
CA LEU A 237 20.32 -0.54 27.94
C LEU A 237 20.09 0.96 28.18
N HIS A 238 18.86 1.44 28.06
CA HIS A 238 18.50 2.82 28.39
C HIS A 238 18.73 3.13 29.87
N THR A 239 18.52 2.16 30.75
CA THR A 239 18.75 2.27 32.20
C THR A 239 20.25 2.22 32.51
N ARG A 240 20.97 1.25 31.93
CA ARG A 240 22.42 1.09 32.05
C ARG A 240 23.16 2.36 31.65
N PHE A 241 22.80 2.95 30.51
CA PHE A 241 23.47 4.15 29.98
C PHE A 241 22.77 5.46 30.35
N ALA A 242 21.91 5.47 31.37
CA ALA A 242 21.15 6.66 31.76
C ALA A 242 22.06 7.87 32.07
N ALA A 243 23.25 7.64 32.64
CA ALA A 243 24.22 8.70 32.93
C ALA A 243 24.77 9.40 31.66
N SER A 244 24.79 8.70 30.52
CA SER A 244 25.24 9.24 29.23
C SER A 244 24.10 9.81 28.39
N ARG A 245 22.85 9.81 28.89
CA ARG A 245 21.68 10.23 28.12
C ARG A 245 21.72 11.73 27.80
N ALA A 246 21.66 12.06 26.51
CA ALA A 246 21.67 13.43 26.03
C ALA A 246 20.26 13.95 25.76
N ASN A 247 19.44 13.18 25.04
CA ASN A 247 18.06 13.56 24.74
C ASN A 247 17.20 12.33 24.40
N ARG A 248 16.27 11.97 25.30
CA ARG A 248 15.36 10.82 25.15
C ARG A 248 16.14 9.55 24.79
N GLU A 249 16.09 9.15 23.51
CA GLU A 249 16.69 7.93 22.96
C GLU A 249 18.15 8.12 22.52
N TRP A 250 18.70 9.34 22.64
CA TRP A 250 20.08 9.68 22.26
C TRP A 250 20.99 9.75 23.47
N PHE A 251 22.17 9.14 23.33
CA PHE A 251 23.20 9.00 24.35
C PHE A 251 24.55 9.47 23.81
N ARG A 252 25.39 10.06 24.66
CA ARG A 252 26.79 10.33 24.34
C ARG A 252 27.56 9.02 24.22
N LEU A 253 28.36 8.88 23.18
CA LEU A 253 29.18 7.70 22.90
C LEU A 253 30.40 7.65 23.84
N THR A 254 30.15 7.34 25.11
CA THR A 254 31.18 7.19 26.15
C THR A 254 31.95 5.88 25.98
N GLU A 255 33.09 5.76 26.67
CA GLU A 255 33.90 4.53 26.64
C GLU A 255 33.13 3.28 27.10
N ASP A 256 32.19 3.41 28.05
CA ASP A 256 31.32 2.28 28.46
C ASP A 256 30.43 1.79 27.31
N ILE A 257 29.83 2.69 26.52
CA ILE A 257 29.03 2.30 25.35
C ILE A 257 29.92 1.72 24.25
N LYS A 258 31.11 2.29 24.00
CA LYS A 258 32.07 1.75 23.03
C LYS A 258 32.52 0.34 23.42
N ALA A 259 32.84 0.12 24.69
CA ALA A 259 33.21 -1.18 25.23
C ALA A 259 32.06 -2.18 25.08
N PHE A 260 30.82 -1.75 25.36
CA PHE A 260 29.63 -2.57 25.12
C PHE A 260 29.50 -2.98 23.65
N ILE A 261 29.60 -2.03 22.71
CA ILE A 261 29.55 -2.31 21.27
C ILE A 261 30.63 -3.31 20.86
N ALA A 262 31.89 -3.08 21.28
CA ALA A 262 33.01 -3.97 20.96
C ALA A 262 32.79 -5.40 21.51
N SER A 263 32.31 -5.52 22.75
CA SER A 263 32.05 -6.83 23.37
C SER A 263 30.91 -7.60 22.70
N ALA A 264 29.87 -6.90 22.27
CA ALA A 264 28.70 -7.51 21.64
C ALA A 264 28.92 -7.84 20.16
N SER A 265 29.89 -7.21 19.48
CA SER A 265 30.27 -7.54 18.10
C SER A 265 31.24 -8.71 17.99
N ALA A 266 31.83 -9.15 19.12
CA ALA A 266 32.82 -10.22 19.14
C ALA A 266 32.24 -11.63 19.38
N GLY A 267 30.93 -11.74 19.62
CA GLY A 267 30.20 -13.00 19.80
C GLY A 267 29.22 -13.25 18.67
#